data_AF-A0A7J9JRB1-F1
#
_entry.id   AF-A0A7J9JRB1-F1
#
_cell.length_a   1.000
_cell.length_b   1.000
_cell.length_c   1.000
_cell.angle_alpha   90.00
_cell.angle_beta   90.00
_cell.angle_gamma   90.00
#
_symmetry.space_group_name_H-M   'P 1'
#
loop_
_entity.id
_entity.type
_entity.pdbx_description
1 polymer ?
#
loop_
_entity_poly.entity_id
_entity_poly.type
_entity_poly.pdbx_seq_one_letter_code
_entity_poly.pdbx_strand_id
1 'polypeptide(L)'
;MATTGQPKRQGQQQQQQQQQNKTTEKRKPVFVKVDQLKPGTKGHTLVAKVLSSNMVLQKGRAASRNLRQTRIAECLVGDETGTVLFTARNEQ
;
A
#
# COMPACT_ATOMS: atom_id res chain seq x y z
N MET A 1 -38.64 -4.10 -61.20
CA MET A 1 -37.50 -3.31 -61.70
C MET A 1 -37.30 -2.15 -60.71
N ALA A 2 -36.39 -2.28 -59.73
CA ALA A 2 -35.00 -1.79 -59.77
C ALA A 2 -34.98 -0.26 -59.98
N THR A 3 -34.49 0.63 -59.12
CA THR A 3 -33.43 0.68 -58.09
C THR A 3 -33.70 1.96 -57.26
N THR A 4 -33.23 2.16 -56.02
CA THR A 4 -32.04 3.00 -55.73
C THR A 4 -31.98 3.32 -54.23
N GLY A 5 -30.80 3.21 -53.60
CA GLY A 5 -30.42 4.08 -52.47
C GLY A 5 -29.72 3.38 -51.28
N GLN A 6 -28.41 3.61 -51.15
CA GLN A 6 -27.48 2.98 -50.21
C GLN A 6 -27.66 3.37 -48.72
N PRO A 7 -27.27 2.50 -47.78
CA PRO A 7 -26.97 2.84 -46.38
C PRO A 7 -25.46 3.16 -46.22
N LYS A 8 -25.09 4.34 -45.70
CA LYS A 8 -23.73 4.62 -45.20
C LYS A 8 -23.76 5.66 -44.09
N ARG A 9 -23.43 5.26 -42.86
CA ARG A 9 -22.78 6.06 -41.81
C ARG A 9 -22.65 5.25 -40.51
N GLN A 10 -21.91 4.15 -40.57
CA GLN A 10 -21.42 3.49 -39.36
C GLN A 10 -20.01 3.01 -39.63
N GLY A 11 -19.03 3.79 -39.20
CA GLY A 11 -17.64 3.46 -39.41
C GLY A 11 -16.72 4.59 -38.98
N GLN A 12 -16.86 5.05 -37.73
CA GLN A 12 -15.82 5.91 -37.13
C GLN A 12 -15.82 6.05 -35.59
N GLN A 13 -16.47 5.17 -34.82
CA GLN A 13 -16.49 5.32 -33.35
C GLN A 13 -15.86 4.18 -32.54
N GLN A 14 -15.16 3.22 -33.15
CA GLN A 14 -14.65 2.05 -32.39
C GLN A 14 -13.14 2.00 -32.10
N GLN A 15 -12.36 3.05 -32.33
CA GLN A 15 -10.90 2.99 -32.12
C GLN A 15 -10.34 3.70 -30.87
N GLN A 16 -11.15 4.14 -29.90
CA GLN A 16 -10.63 4.84 -28.71
C GLN A 16 -10.83 4.17 -27.35
N GLN A 17 -11.26 2.91 -27.25
CA GLN A 17 -11.54 2.27 -25.94
C GLN A 17 -10.70 1.03 -25.58
N GLN A 18 -9.51 0.83 -26.13
CA GLN A 18 -8.66 -0.34 -25.80
C GLN A 18 -7.35 -0.05 -25.06
N GLN A 19 -7.18 1.12 -24.44
CA GLN A 19 -5.96 1.45 -23.68
C GLN A 19 -6.20 1.78 -22.20
N GLN A 20 -7.12 1.08 -21.53
CA GLN A 20 -7.27 1.16 -20.08
C GLN A 20 -7.48 -0.23 -19.48
N ASN A 21 -6.45 -1.07 -19.52
CA ASN A 21 -6.25 -2.17 -18.56
C ASN A 21 -4.85 -2.78 -18.69
N LYS A 22 -3.82 -1.93 -18.81
CA LYS A 22 -2.45 -2.40 -18.58
C LYS A 22 -2.28 -2.50 -17.07
N THR A 23 -2.61 -3.66 -16.51
CA THR A 23 -2.31 -3.99 -15.12
C THR A 23 -0.80 -3.84 -14.94
N THR A 24 -0.37 -2.81 -14.24
CA THR A 24 1.05 -2.61 -13.94
C THR A 24 1.48 -3.75 -13.04
N GLU A 25 2.25 -4.69 -13.58
CA GLU A 25 2.77 -5.81 -12.81
C GLU A 25 3.57 -5.27 -11.61
N LYS A 26 3.16 -5.66 -10.41
CA LYS A 26 3.88 -5.30 -9.18
C LYS A 26 5.25 -5.97 -9.25
N ARG A 27 6.30 -5.18 -9.07
CA ARG A 27 7.67 -5.71 -8.99
C ARG A 27 7.76 -6.71 -7.84
N LYS A 28 8.50 -7.80 -8.05
CA LYS A 28 8.81 -8.76 -7.00
C LYS A 28 9.47 -8.01 -5.82
N PRO A 29 9.08 -8.29 -4.57
CA PRO A 29 9.69 -7.65 -3.41
C PRO A 29 11.17 -8.06 -3.32
N VAL A 30 12.03 -7.09 -3.02
CA VAL A 30 13.43 -7.34 -2.67
C VAL A 30 13.55 -7.13 -1.17
N PHE A 31 14.00 -8.18 -0.49
CA PHE A 31 14.19 -8.13 0.95
C PHE A 31 15.55 -7.50 1.27
N VAL A 32 15.53 -6.51 2.13
CA VAL A 32 16.72 -5.89 2.72
C VAL A 32 16.88 -6.35 4.16
N LYS A 33 18.06 -6.12 4.74
CA LYS A 33 18.36 -6.39 6.15
C LYS A 33 18.26 -5.13 7.00
N VAL A 34 18.17 -5.32 8.31
CA VAL A 34 18.04 -4.20 9.27
C VAL A 34 19.23 -3.25 9.21
N ASP A 35 20.46 -3.76 9.10
CA ASP A 35 21.70 -2.97 9.03
C ASP A 35 21.80 -2.02 7.83
N GLN A 36 21.05 -2.29 6.76
CA GLN A 36 21.03 -1.50 5.53
C GLN A 36 20.00 -0.37 5.54
N LEU A 37 19.20 -0.24 6.60
CA LEU A 37 18.23 0.84 6.73
C LEU A 37 18.94 2.18 6.95
N LYS A 38 18.48 3.21 6.23
CA LYS A 38 19.05 4.55 6.29
C LYS A 38 17.95 5.60 6.50
N PRO A 39 18.20 6.68 7.26
CA PRO A 39 17.26 7.78 7.34
C PRO A 39 16.94 8.35 5.95
N GLY A 40 15.68 8.73 5.74
CA GLY A 40 15.22 9.31 4.47
C GLY A 40 14.86 8.29 3.37
N THR A 41 15.15 7.00 3.53
CA THR A 41 14.75 5.97 2.57
C THR A 41 13.37 5.37 2.94
N LYS A 42 12.62 4.86 1.95
CA LYS A 42 11.24 4.33 2.14
C LYS A 42 10.99 3.12 1.23
N GLY A 43 9.96 2.33 1.53
CA GLY A 43 9.53 1.23 0.66
C GLY A 43 10.34 -0.07 0.79
N HIS A 44 11.00 -0.28 1.92
CA HIS A 44 11.75 -1.50 2.19
C HIS A 44 10.82 -2.66 2.53
N THR A 45 11.21 -3.86 2.12
CA THR A 45 10.61 -5.11 2.59
C THR A 45 11.65 -5.82 3.44
N LEU A 46 11.29 -6.21 4.66
CA LEU A 46 12.19 -6.87 5.63
C LEU A 46 11.53 -8.16 6.12
N VAL A 47 12.34 -9.13 6.50
CA VAL A 47 11.90 -10.26 7.35
C VAL A 47 12.58 -10.08 8.68
N ALA A 48 11.79 -9.86 9.73
CA ALA A 48 12.30 -9.63 11.08
C ALA A 48 11.38 -10.27 12.12
N LYS A 49 11.93 -10.60 13.28
CA LYS A 49 11.22 -11.14 14.43
C LYS A 49 10.90 -10.04 15.42
N VAL A 50 9.67 -10.04 15.95
CA VAL A 50 9.29 -9.19 17.08
C VAL A 50 9.85 -9.81 18.36
N LEU A 51 10.67 -9.04 19.07
CA LEU A 51 11.31 -9.46 20.32
C LEU A 51 10.49 -8.99 21.54
N SER A 52 9.98 -7.76 21.48
CA SER A 52 9.10 -7.20 22.51
C SER A 52 8.12 -6.19 21.89
N SER A 53 6.99 -5.97 22.58
CA SER A 53 5.98 -4.97 22.20
C SER A 53 5.40 -4.34 23.45
N ASN A 54 5.55 -3.02 23.59
CA ASN A 54 5.08 -2.27 24.74
C ASN A 54 4.10 -1.19 24.28
N MET A 55 2.91 -1.15 24.88
CA MET A 55 1.93 -0.10 24.60
C MET A 55 2.36 1.21 25.28
N VAL A 56 2.72 2.21 24.49
CA VAL A 56 3.22 3.50 24.98
C VAL A 56 2.16 4.60 24.98
N LEU A 57 1.10 4.43 24.19
CA LEU A 57 -0.03 5.36 24.18
C LEU A 57 -1.34 4.61 23.98
N GLN A 58 -2.30 4.84 24.86
CA GLN A 58 -3.67 4.34 24.73
C GLN A 58 -4.65 5.48 24.98
N LYS A 59 -4.92 6.29 23.96
CA LYS A 59 -5.93 7.35 24.07
C LYS A 59 -7.31 6.74 23.79
N GLY A 60 -8.04 6.46 24.86
CA GLY A 60 -9.44 6.03 24.85
C GLY A 60 -10.38 7.07 24.23
N ARG A 61 -11.57 6.62 23.80
CA ARG A 61 -12.67 7.47 23.32
C ARG A 61 -12.91 8.58 24.33
N ALA A 62 -12.50 9.81 24.02
CA ALA A 62 -13.11 10.96 24.66
C ALA A 62 -14.60 10.93 24.30
N ALA A 63 -15.46 11.46 25.17
CA ALA A 63 -16.92 11.52 25.02
C ALA A 63 -17.42 12.22 23.73
N SER A 64 -16.52 12.65 22.83
CA SER A 64 -16.81 13.29 21.56
C SER A 64 -16.45 12.36 20.39
N ARG A 65 -17.39 12.20 19.45
CA ARG A 65 -17.28 11.37 18.23
C ARG A 65 -16.11 11.76 17.30
N ASN A 66 -15.39 12.84 17.60
CA ASN A 66 -14.32 13.39 16.76
C ASN A 66 -12.91 12.98 17.21
N LEU A 67 -12.73 12.32 18.36
CA LEU A 67 -11.40 11.83 18.78
C LEU A 67 -11.17 10.40 18.28
N ARG A 68 -10.34 10.26 17.25
CA ARG A 68 -9.89 8.96 16.72
C ARG A 68 -9.15 8.20 17.83
N GLN A 69 -9.67 7.01 18.19
CA GLN A 69 -8.98 6.06 19.06
C GLN A 69 -7.56 5.85 18.51
N THR A 70 -6.55 6.21 19.30
CA THR A 70 -5.15 6.03 18.91
C THR A 70 -4.50 5.13 19.96
N ARG A 71 -4.05 3.97 19.51
CA ARG A 71 -3.17 3.09 20.27
C ARG A 71 -1.80 3.09 19.58
N ILE A 72 -0.73 3.26 20.35
CA ILE A 72 0.65 3.20 19.84
C ILE A 72 1.40 2.18 20.68
N ALA A 73 2.09 1.27 20.02
CA ALA A 73 3.04 0.37 20.63
C ALA A 73 4.42 0.61 20.05
N GLU A 74 5.43 0.59 20.91
CA GLU A 74 6.82 0.50 20.49
C GLU A 74 7.25 -0.96 20.56
N CYS A 75 7.69 -1.48 19.43
CA CYS A 75 8.10 -2.86 19.26
C CYS A 75 9.59 -2.91 18.98
N LEU A 76 10.34 -3.74 19.72
CA LEU A 76 11.70 -4.07 19.34
C LEU A 76 11.64 -5.21 18.33
N VAL A 77 12.15 -4.97 17.12
CA VAL A 77 12.08 -5.90 15.99
C VAL A 77 13.46 -6.06 15.39
N GLY A 78 13.85 -7.27 15.00
CA GLY A 78 15.18 -7.47 14.43
C GLY A 78 15.38 -8.77 13.66
N ASP A 79 16.49 -8.85 12.98
CA ASP A 79 16.99 -10.03 12.27
C ASP A 79 18.43 -10.34 12.76
N GLU A 80 19.15 -11.19 12.05
CA GLU A 80 20.53 -11.54 12.42
C GLU A 80 21.53 -10.36 12.33
N THR A 81 21.17 -9.27 11.66
CA THR A 81 22.04 -8.11 11.43
C THR A 81 21.85 -6.99 12.45
N GLY A 82 20.70 -6.93 13.13
CA GLY A 82 20.44 -5.90 14.12
C GLY A 82 18.98 -5.79 14.54
N THR A 83 18.69 -4.76 15.34
CA THR A 83 17.33 -4.45 15.82
C THR A 83 16.98 -3.00 15.57
N VAL A 84 15.68 -2.73 15.41
CA VAL A 84 15.12 -1.38 15.29
C VAL A 84 13.95 -1.23 16.25
N LEU A 85 13.71 0.01 16.67
CA LEU A 85 12.48 0.38 17.35
C LEU A 85 11.40 0.71 16.29
N PHE A 86 10.34 -0.08 16.27
CA PHE A 86 9.22 0.05 15.35
C PHE A 86 7.98 0.58 16.08
N THR A 87 7.44 1.70 15.60
CA THR A 87 6.20 2.26 16.14
C THR A 87 4.99 1.65 15.39
N ALA A 88 4.29 0.72 16.05
CA ALA A 88 3.03 0.15 15.56
C ALA A 88 1.84 1.02 16.00
N ARG A 89 0.84 1.18 15.13
CA ARG A 89 -0.33 2.02 15.41
C ARG A 89 -1.63 1.23 15.25
N ASN A 90 -2.47 1.26 16.29
CA ASN A 90 -3.77 0.59 16.35
C ASN A 90 -3.69 -0.94 16.24
N GLU A 91 -4.17 -1.52 15.14
CA GLU A 91 -4.17 -2.97 14.87
C GLU A 91 -3.14 -3.34 13.79
N GLN A 92 -2.25 -2.40 13.45
CA GLN A 92 -1.10 -2.62 12.59
C GLN A 92 0.02 -3.37 13.31
#